data_AF-A0A1F2Z029-F1
#
_entry.id   AF-A0A1F2Z029-F1
#
_cell.length_a   1.000
_cell.length_b   1.000
_cell.length_c   1.000
_cell.angle_alpha   90.00
_cell.angle_beta   90.00
_cell.angle_gamma   90.00
#
_symmetry.space_group_name_H-M   'P 1'
#
loop_
_entity.id
_entity.type
_entity.pdbx_description
1 polymer ?
#
loop_
_entity_poly.entity_id
_entity_poly.type
_entity_poly.pdbx_seq_one_letter_code
_entity_poly.pdbx_strand_id
1 'polypeptide(L)'
;MAEQTKHTDLLSLTTEIVAAHLANNTVPAIEIPALIERVYKSLSGLGTDTPAPSNNSERPQPAVPIRKSVMPDYIICLEDGKKLKMLKRHLKTAYSMTPEQYRERWGLPSDYPMVAPNYAKTRSRLAKDIGLGTGKTEKKK
;
A
#
# COMPACT_ATOMS: atom_id res chain seq x y z
N MET A 1 35.96 11.29 20.18
CA MET A 1 35.92 10.44 21.38
C MET A 1 34.51 10.00 21.78
N ALA A 2 33.45 10.80 21.59
CA ALA A 2 32.08 10.42 21.98
C ALA A 2 31.42 9.27 21.18
N GLU A 3 31.88 8.99 19.96
CA GLU A 3 31.30 7.93 19.10
C GLU A 3 31.86 6.53 19.44
N GLN A 4 33.11 6.46 19.90
CA GLN A 4 33.77 5.19 20.28
C GLN A 4 33.18 4.59 21.58
N THR A 5 32.76 5.46 22.52
CA THR A 5 32.13 5.06 23.78
C THR A 5 30.80 4.35 23.53
N LYS A 6 29.94 4.93 22.67
CA LYS A 6 28.65 4.33 22.30
C LYS A 6 28.80 2.94 21.68
N HIS A 7 29.82 2.75 20.83
CA HIS A 7 30.08 1.44 20.23
C HIS A 7 30.50 0.39 21.25
N THR A 8 31.31 0.79 22.24
CA THR A 8 31.77 -0.11 23.32
C THR A 8 30.60 -0.49 24.25
N ASP A 9 29.74 0.47 24.58
CA ASP A 9 28.54 0.24 25.39
C ASP A 9 27.54 -0.68 24.67
N LEU A 10 27.33 -0.48 23.37
CA LEU A 10 26.47 -1.35 22.55
C LEU A 10 26.97 -2.79 22.49
N LEU A 11 28.28 -2.99 22.36
CA LEU A 11 28.87 -4.33 22.42
C LEU A 11 28.65 -4.96 23.80
N SER A 12 28.88 -4.22 24.89
CA SER A 12 28.64 -4.71 26.25
C SER A 12 27.19 -5.16 26.45
N LEU A 13 26.22 -4.32 26.09
CA LEU A 13 24.78 -4.61 26.19
C LEU A 13 24.38 -5.82 25.32
N THR A 14 24.91 -5.90 24.09
CA THR A 14 24.66 -7.04 23.21
C THR A 14 25.17 -8.34 23.83
N THR A 15 26.37 -8.34 24.41
CA THR A 15 26.95 -9.53 25.03
C THR A 15 26.15 -9.99 26.25
N GLU A 16 25.68 -9.06 27.07
CA GLU A 16 24.87 -9.36 28.26
C GLU A 16 23.53 -10.01 27.88
N ILE A 17 22.85 -9.47 26.86
CA ILE A 17 21.56 -9.99 26.38
C ILE A 17 21.72 -11.39 25.77
N VAL A 18 22.74 -11.60 24.93
CA VAL A 18 22.97 -12.91 24.30
C VAL A 18 23.39 -13.95 25.35
N ALA A 19 24.23 -13.58 26.32
CA ALA A 19 24.62 -14.47 27.41
C ALA A 19 23.42 -14.88 28.27
N ALA A 20 22.55 -13.94 28.64
CA ALA A 20 21.32 -14.24 29.38
C ALA A 20 20.36 -15.13 28.57
N HIS A 21 20.25 -14.89 27.26
CA HIS A 21 19.39 -15.70 26.39
C HIS A 21 19.91 -17.14 26.28
N LEU A 22 21.21 -17.35 26.10
CA LEU A 22 21.82 -18.68 26.02
C LEU A 22 21.83 -19.40 27.37
N ALA A 23 21.90 -18.69 28.49
CA ALA A 23 21.83 -19.29 29.82
C ALA A 23 20.45 -19.90 30.12
N ASN A 24 19.38 -19.34 29.54
CA ASN A 24 18.00 -19.78 29.78
C ASN A 24 17.38 -20.54 28.59
N ASN A 25 18.03 -20.59 27.43
CA ASN A 25 17.49 -21.21 26.21
C ASN A 25 18.53 -22.08 25.52
N THR A 26 18.12 -23.26 25.05
CA THR A 26 18.97 -24.14 24.25
C THR A 26 18.92 -23.72 22.79
N VAL A 27 20.00 -23.13 22.28
CA VAL A 27 20.12 -22.65 20.89
C VAL A 27 21.22 -23.45 20.19
N PRO A 28 21.01 -23.93 18.95
CA PRO A 28 22.06 -24.64 18.21
C PRO A 28 23.21 -23.70 17.86
N ALA A 29 24.45 -24.22 17.88
CA ALA A 29 25.67 -23.44 17.67
C ALA A 29 25.69 -22.63 16.35
N ILE A 30 24.96 -23.12 15.33
CA ILE A 30 24.86 -22.46 14.02
C ILE A 30 24.01 -21.18 14.04
N GLU A 31 23.11 -21.03 15.02
CA GLU A 31 22.23 -19.87 15.13
C GLU A 31 22.82 -18.76 16.01
N ILE A 32 23.86 -19.05 16.80
CA ILE A 32 24.52 -18.07 17.70
C ILE A 32 25.04 -16.84 16.93
N PRO A 33 25.74 -16.96 15.78
CA PRO A 33 26.20 -15.80 15.02
C PRO A 33 25.04 -14.93 14.52
N ALA A 34 23.96 -15.57 14.06
CA ALA A 34 22.77 -14.86 13.58
C ALA A 34 22.03 -14.13 14.71
N LEU A 35 22.00 -14.72 15.91
CA LEU A 35 21.40 -14.11 17.10
C LEU A 35 22.18 -12.86 17.52
N ILE A 36 23.52 -12.94 17.59
CA ILE A 36 24.38 -11.80 17.93
C ILE A 36 24.17 -10.65 16.94
N GLU A 37 24.14 -10.93 15.64
CA GLU A 37 23.91 -9.93 14.60
C GLU A 37 22.54 -9.23 14.75
N ARG A 38 21.48 -10.00 15.04
CA ARG A 38 20.11 -9.46 15.22
C ARG A 38 19.97 -8.56 16.43
N VAL A 39 20.56 -8.96 17.56
CA VAL A 39 20.51 -8.18 18.80
C VAL A 39 21.33 -6.89 18.63
N TYR A 40 22.54 -7.00 18.09
CA TYR A 40 23.39 -5.84 17.80
C TYR A 40 22.71 -4.85 16.85
N LYS A 41 22.11 -5.33 15.75
CA LYS A 41 21.34 -4.50 14.82
C LYS A 41 20.17 -3.80 15.51
N SER A 42 19.40 -4.53 16.31
CA SER A 42 18.26 -3.98 17.05
C SER A 42 18.71 -2.85 17.99
N LEU A 43 19.79 -3.05 18.76
CA LEU A 43 20.31 -2.04 19.68
C LEU A 43 20.94 -0.85 18.95
N SER A 44 21.68 -1.09 17.87
CA SER A 44 22.29 -0.02 17.06
C SER A 44 21.25 0.85 16.34
N GLY A 45 20.06 0.31 16.08
CA GLY A 45 18.93 1.05 15.49
C GLY A 45 18.13 1.87 16.50
N LEU A 46 18.26 1.60 17.80
CA LEU A 46 17.61 2.37 18.87
C LEU A 46 18.42 3.65 19.14
N GLY A 47 18.15 4.70 18.38
CA GLY A 47 18.78 6.02 18.57
C GLY A 47 19.18 6.69 17.26
N THR A 48 19.20 5.95 16.16
CA THR A 48 19.18 6.52 14.83
C THR A 48 17.74 6.53 14.34
N ASP A 49 17.12 7.70 14.23
CA ASP A 49 15.97 7.98 13.35
C ASP A 49 16.33 7.77 11.87
N THR A 50 17.21 6.80 11.56
CA THR A 50 17.28 6.22 10.23
C THR A 50 16.13 5.24 10.16
N PRO A 51 15.10 5.50 9.34
CA PRO A 51 14.13 4.45 9.05
C PRO A 51 14.94 3.25 8.59
N ALA A 52 14.70 2.11 9.23
CA ALA A 52 15.16 0.82 8.74
C ALA A 52 15.08 0.81 7.20
N PRO A 53 16.01 0.14 6.46
CA PRO A 53 15.74 -0.16 5.07
C PRO A 53 14.38 -0.82 5.09
N SER A 54 13.38 -0.12 4.57
CA SER A 54 12.00 -0.42 4.91
C SER A 54 11.79 -1.85 4.48
N ASN A 55 11.71 -2.76 5.46
CA ASN A 55 10.96 -3.97 5.32
C ASN A 55 9.61 -3.43 4.88
N ASN A 56 9.39 -3.55 3.58
CA ASN A 56 8.32 -2.97 2.80
C ASN A 56 7.04 -3.76 3.12
N SER A 57 6.76 -3.88 4.42
CA SER A 57 5.52 -4.36 4.95
C SER A 57 4.50 -3.27 4.65
N GLU A 58 3.56 -3.64 3.80
CA GLU A 58 2.17 -3.19 3.90
C GLU A 58 1.81 -1.81 3.36
N ARG A 59 2.42 -1.38 2.26
CA ARG A 59 1.55 -0.86 1.20
C ARG A 59 1.34 -1.99 0.21
N PRO A 60 0.10 -2.52 0.03
CA PRO A 60 -0.15 -3.51 -0.99
C PRO A 60 0.44 -2.94 -2.29
N GLN A 61 1.44 -3.64 -2.84
CA GLN A 61 2.02 -3.20 -4.09
C GLN A 61 0.88 -3.15 -5.09
N PRO A 62 0.61 -1.99 -5.71
CA PRO A 62 -0.51 -1.87 -6.61
C PRO A 62 -0.31 -2.93 -7.70
N ALA A 63 -1.29 -3.81 -7.88
CA ALA A 63 -1.22 -4.94 -8.81
C ALA A 63 -0.84 -4.51 -10.24
N VAL A 64 -1.02 -3.23 -10.55
CA VAL A 64 -0.51 -2.54 -11.72
C VAL A 64 -0.19 -1.09 -11.35
N PRO A 65 0.81 -0.47 -12.00
CA PRO A 65 1.02 0.98 -11.89
C PRO A 65 -0.29 1.73 -12.15
N ILE A 66 -0.60 2.76 -11.35
CA ILE A 66 -1.83 3.58 -11.45
C ILE A 66 -2.05 4.14 -12.87
N ARG A 67 -0.96 4.35 -13.63
CA ARG A 67 -1.02 4.78 -15.03
C ARG A 67 -1.53 3.70 -16.01
N LYS A 68 -1.40 2.42 -15.65
CA LYS A 68 -1.80 1.25 -16.44
C LYS A 68 -3.09 0.59 -15.95
N SER A 69 -3.69 1.06 -14.86
CA SER A 69 -4.94 0.49 -14.33
C SER A 69 -6.16 0.84 -15.19
N VAL A 70 -6.10 1.91 -15.99
CA VAL A 70 -7.18 2.33 -16.89
C VAL A 70 -6.86 1.94 -18.32
N MET A 71 -7.54 0.92 -18.84
CA MET A 71 -7.53 0.54 -20.26
C MET A 71 -8.82 1.06 -20.92
N PRO A 72 -8.84 1.34 -22.23
CA PRO A 72 -10.06 1.73 -22.95
C PRO A 72 -11.26 0.80 -22.71
N ASP A 73 -11.05 -0.51 -22.70
CA ASP A 73 -12.13 -1.51 -22.61
C ASP A 73 -12.36 -2.08 -21.20
N TYR A 74 -11.39 -1.95 -20.31
CA TYR A 74 -11.46 -2.47 -18.94
C TYR A 74 -10.64 -1.64 -17.96
N ILE A 75 -11.06 -1.63 -16.71
CA ILE A 75 -10.33 -1.06 -15.57
C ILE A 75 -9.87 -2.18 -14.64
N ILE A 76 -8.64 -2.07 -14.16
CA ILE A 76 -8.04 -3.03 -13.25
C ILE A 76 -8.23 -2.53 -11.82
N CYS A 77 -8.71 -3.39 -10.92
CA CYS A 77 -8.76 -3.09 -9.51
C CYS A 77 -7.35 -3.15 -8.91
N LEU A 78 -6.89 -2.07 -8.26
CA LEU A 78 -5.59 -2.03 -7.58
C LEU A 78 -5.53 -2.95 -6.35
N GLU A 79 -6.69 -3.35 -5.82
CA GLU A 79 -6.81 -4.21 -4.64
C GLU A 79 -6.69 -5.70 -4.99
N ASP A 80 -7.31 -6.12 -6.10
CA ASP A 80 -7.40 -7.54 -6.52
C ASP A 80 -6.61 -7.88 -7.80
N GLY A 81 -6.20 -6.88 -8.59
CA GLY A 81 -5.64 -7.08 -9.93
C GLY A 81 -6.64 -7.56 -11.00
N LYS A 82 -7.94 -7.67 -10.68
CA LYS A 82 -8.98 -8.15 -11.60
C LYS A 82 -9.35 -7.10 -12.65
N LYS A 83 -9.49 -7.55 -13.90
CA LYS A 83 -9.97 -6.76 -15.05
C LYS A 83 -11.50 -6.70 -15.03
N LEU A 84 -12.05 -5.50 -14.91
CA LEU A 84 -13.48 -5.27 -14.74
C LEU A 84 -13.93 -4.15 -15.68
N LYS A 85 -15.18 -4.16 -16.15
CA LYS A 85 -15.73 -3.02 -16.90
C LYS A 85 -16.18 -1.88 -15.97
N MET A 86 -16.60 -2.23 -14.75
CA MET A 86 -17.14 -1.31 -13.75
C MET A 86 -16.49 -1.56 -12.38
N LEU A 87 -15.58 -0.67 -11.98
CA LEU A 87 -14.90 -0.77 -10.69
C LEU A 87 -15.85 -0.44 -9.53
N LYS A 88 -16.75 0.54 -9.70
CA LYS A 88 -17.73 0.92 -8.65
C LYS A 88 -18.55 -0.26 -8.11
N ARG A 89 -18.99 -1.18 -8.98
CA ARG A 89 -19.77 -2.35 -8.58
C ARG A 89 -18.92 -3.30 -7.74
N HIS A 90 -17.69 -3.55 -8.19
CA HIS A 90 -16.76 -4.44 -7.51
C HIS A 90 -16.37 -3.91 -6.13
N LEU A 91 -16.08 -2.61 -6.01
CA LEU A 91 -15.79 -1.99 -4.73
C LEU A 91 -16.92 -2.16 -3.72
N LYS A 92 -18.17 -2.00 -4.16
CA LYS A 92 -19.35 -2.17 -3.29
C LYS A 92 -19.58 -3.63 -2.89
N THR A 93 -19.42 -4.59 -3.80
CA THR A 93 -19.73 -5.99 -3.53
C THR A 93 -18.60 -6.73 -2.80
N ALA A 94 -17.33 -6.49 -3.18
CA ALA A 94 -16.19 -7.20 -2.62
C ALA A 94 -15.65 -6.53 -1.34
N TYR A 95 -15.72 -5.20 -1.25
CA TYR A 95 -15.07 -4.45 -0.18
C TYR A 95 -16.02 -3.54 0.60
N SER A 96 -17.30 -3.47 0.23
CA SER A 96 -18.28 -2.54 0.79
C SER A 96 -17.79 -1.08 0.85
N MET A 97 -16.91 -0.71 -0.08
CA MET A 97 -16.16 0.56 -0.06
C MET A 97 -16.74 1.54 -1.09
N THR A 98 -16.74 2.83 -0.75
CA THR A 98 -17.15 3.88 -1.68
C THR A 98 -16.03 4.21 -2.67
N PRO A 99 -16.36 4.75 -3.86
CA PRO A 99 -15.34 5.18 -4.82
C PRO A 99 -14.42 6.29 -4.28
N GLU A 100 -14.87 7.07 -3.31
CA GLU A 100 -14.07 8.14 -2.68
C GLU A 100 -13.05 7.55 -1.71
N GLN A 101 -13.50 6.65 -0.83
CA GLN A 101 -12.63 5.94 0.10
C GLN A 101 -11.56 5.12 -0.65
N TYR A 102 -11.92 4.54 -1.80
CA TYR A 102 -10.96 3.88 -2.67
C TYR A 102 -9.92 4.85 -3.26
N ARG A 103 -10.31 6.08 -3.61
CA ARG A 103 -9.35 7.10 -4.09
C ARG A 103 -8.41 7.55 -3.00
N GLU A 104 -8.93 7.81 -1.81
CA GLU A 104 -8.14 8.22 -0.65
C GLU A 104 -7.13 7.14 -0.27
N ARG A 105 -7.58 5.88 -0.21
CA ARG A 105 -6.74 4.73 0.14
C ARG A 105 -5.56 4.52 -0.82
N TRP A 106 -5.74 4.85 -2.09
CA TRP A 106 -4.73 4.69 -3.14
C TRP A 106 -4.09 6.01 -3.61
N GLY A 107 -4.42 7.16 -3.00
CA GLY A 107 -3.93 8.47 -3.40
C GLY A 107 -4.25 8.85 -4.85
N LEU A 108 -5.40 8.42 -5.37
CA LEU A 108 -5.80 8.64 -6.76
C LEU A 108 -6.35 10.06 -6.98
N PRO A 109 -6.07 10.68 -8.14
CA PRO A 109 -6.64 11.98 -8.48
C PRO A 109 -8.17 11.91 -8.61
N SER A 110 -8.84 13.04 -8.36
CA SER A 110 -10.31 13.14 -8.44
C SER A 110 -10.87 12.81 -9.83
N ASP A 111 -10.08 13.06 -10.88
CA ASP A 111 -10.41 12.78 -12.29
C ASP A 111 -10.31 11.27 -12.66
N TYR A 112 -9.91 10.41 -11.72
CA TYR A 112 -9.72 8.99 -12.01
C TYR A 112 -11.05 8.30 -12.39
N PRO A 113 -11.15 7.69 -13.58
CA PRO A 113 -12.36 7.03 -14.04
C PRO A 113 -12.58 5.73 -13.27
N MET A 114 -13.79 5.51 -12.77
CA MET A 114 -14.18 4.30 -12.01
C MET A 114 -14.88 3.25 -12.88
N VAL A 115 -14.92 3.48 -14.17
CA VAL A 115 -15.58 2.67 -15.19
C VAL A 115 -14.72 2.77 -16.45
N ALA A 116 -14.68 1.70 -17.24
CA ALA A 116 -13.95 1.71 -18.51
C ALA A 116 -14.42 2.89 -19.41
N PRO A 117 -13.50 3.71 -19.97
CA PRO A 117 -13.86 4.86 -20.78
C PRO A 117 -14.76 4.54 -21.98
N ASN A 118 -14.54 3.43 -22.69
CA ASN A 118 -15.42 3.03 -23.81
C ASN A 118 -16.83 2.68 -23.33
N TYR A 119 -16.95 1.99 -22.20
CA TYR A 119 -18.26 1.67 -21.63
C TYR A 119 -19.01 2.95 -21.22
N ALA A 120 -18.33 3.92 -20.61
CA ALA A 120 -18.92 5.22 -20.27
C ALA A 120 -19.38 5.99 -21.52
N LYS A 121 -18.60 5.98 -22.61
CA LYS A 121 -18.96 6.60 -23.90
C LYS A 121 -20.22 5.96 -24.50
N THR A 122 -20.29 4.63 -24.54
CA THR A 122 -21.45 3.91 -25.08
C THR A 122 -22.71 4.19 -24.26
N ARG A 123 -22.61 4.15 -22.92
CA ARG A 123 -23.74 4.47 -22.02
C ARG A 123 -24.20 5.92 -22.14
N SER A 124 -23.27 6.87 -22.32
CA SER A 124 -23.58 8.28 -22.54
C SER A 124 -24.28 8.52 -23.88
N ARG A 125 -23.83 7.87 -24.96
CA ARG A 125 -24.50 7.92 -26.27
C ARG A 125 -25.93 7.38 -26.19
N LEU A 126 -26.10 6.21 -25.58
CA LEU A 126 -27.41 5.60 -25.40
C LEU A 126 -28.35 6.47 -24.54
N ALA A 127 -27.83 7.11 -23.49
CA ALA A 127 -28.64 8.03 -22.67
C ALA A 127 -29.14 9.25 -23.48
N LYS A 128 -28.27 9.82 -24.33
CA LYS A 128 -28.65 10.92 -25.23
C LYS A 128 -29.68 10.49 -26.27
N ASP A 129 -29.53 9.28 -26.82
CA ASP A 129 -30.45 8.69 -27.79
C ASP A 129 -31.85 8.44 -27.19
N ILE A 130 -31.90 7.99 -25.93
CA ILE A 130 -33.14 7.75 -25.17
C ILE A 130 -33.71 9.06 -24.56
N GLY A 131 -33.09 10.22 -24.80
CA GLY A 131 -33.59 11.52 -24.31
C GLY A 131 -33.37 11.79 -22.81
N LEU A 132 -32.54 10.99 -22.14
CA LEU A 132 -32.13 11.21 -20.75
C LEU A 132 -31.07 12.31 -20.70
N GLY A 133 -31.50 13.55 -20.48
CA GLY A 133 -30.61 14.71 -20.28
C GLY A 133 -30.96 15.97 -21.07
N THR A 134 -31.97 15.92 -21.95
CA THR A 134 -32.56 17.12 -22.57
C THR A 134 -33.58 17.75 -21.65
N GLY A 135 -33.13 18.26 -20.50
CA GLY A 135 -33.93 19.20 -19.72
C GLY A 135 -34.04 20.50 -20.52
N LYS A 136 -35.23 20.79 -21.06
CA LYS A 136 -35.57 22.14 -21.52
C LYS A 136 -35.26 23.10 -20.39
N THR A 137 -34.16 23.85 -20.50
CA THR A 137 -33.98 25.08 -19.73
C THR A 137 -34.86 26.13 -20.39
N GLU A 138 -36.15 26.12 -20.05
CA GLU A 138 -37.04 27.25 -20.33
C GLU A 138 -36.50 28.46 -19.55
N LYS A 139 -35.74 29.30 -20.25
CA LYS A 139 -35.43 30.66 -19.81
C LYS A 139 -36.74 31.44 -19.75
N LYS A 140 -37.31 31.57 -18.55
CA LYS A 140 -38.40 32.51 -18.28
C LYS A 140 -37.82 33.93 -18.36
N LYS A 141 -38.31 34.69 -19.35
CA LYS A 141 -37.96 36.08 -19.63
C LYS A 141 -38.80 37.01 -18.76
#